data_AF-A0A257URL7-F1
#
_entry.id   AF-A0A257URL7-F1
#
_cell.length_a   1.000
_cell.length_b   1.000
_cell.length_c   1.000
_cell.angle_alpha   90.00
_cell.angle_beta   90.00
_cell.angle_gamma   90.00
#
_symmetry.space_group_name_H-M   'P 1'
#
loop_
_entity.id
_entity.type
_entity.pdbx_description
1 polymer ?
#
loop_
_entity_poly.entity_id
_entity_poly.type
_entity_poly.pdbx_seq_one_letter_code
_entity_poly.pdbx_strand_id
1 'polypeptide(L)'
;MGILSGSACAWGSAHNPYPAFTWGLGFTLVLGSVCASLMNAASNVVNQIYDLEIDRVNKPNRPLCTGAVTVGRSWAFSWVLYALSIVPVWWVVPPPYDANFAARTIAPWHAHAAFLIFLGGLLCTFIYSAPALGRTKRHGWWANATIALARGELLKVAGWAFVAPVVEMEPWYLGAVFFLFLLGAASTKDFSDMEGDR
;
A
#
# COMPACT_ATOMS: atom_id res chain seq x y z
N MET A 1 5.11 7.32 -6.26
CA MET A 1 6.57 7.33 -6.03
C MET A 1 7.09 6.13 -5.26
N GLY A 2 6.37 5.61 -4.25
CA GLY A 2 6.86 4.51 -3.39
C GLY A 2 7.31 3.24 -4.14
N ILE A 3 6.45 2.64 -4.97
CA ILE A 3 6.77 1.46 -5.79
C ILE A 3 8.01 1.72 -6.66
N LEU A 4 7.98 2.73 -7.51
CA LEU A 4 9.10 3.06 -8.41
C LEU A 4 10.43 3.24 -7.67
N SER A 5 10.43 3.91 -6.52
CA SER A 5 11.66 4.09 -5.74
C SER A 5 12.18 2.80 -5.12
N GLY A 6 11.30 1.92 -4.60
CA GLY A 6 11.72 0.61 -4.09
C GLY A 6 12.25 -0.28 -5.21
N SER A 7 11.61 -0.23 -6.38
CA SER A 7 12.05 -0.95 -7.58
C SER A 7 13.39 -0.44 -8.10
N ALA A 8 13.62 0.87 -8.05
CA ALA A 8 14.91 1.46 -8.44
C ALA A 8 16.05 1.03 -7.50
N CYS A 9 15.79 0.96 -6.18
CA CYS A 9 16.75 0.41 -5.22
C CYS A 9 17.06 -1.07 -5.53
N ALA A 10 16.03 -1.88 -5.76
CA ALA A 10 16.21 -3.29 -6.11
C ALA A 10 17.00 -3.47 -7.43
N TRP A 11 16.73 -2.62 -8.43
CA TRP A 11 17.45 -2.61 -9.70
C TRP A 11 18.95 -2.34 -9.54
N GLY A 12 19.32 -1.43 -8.63
CA GLY A 12 20.71 -1.10 -8.33
C GLY A 12 21.40 -2.05 -7.34
N SER A 13 20.67 -3.00 -6.76
CA SER A 13 21.18 -3.90 -5.74
C SER A 13 21.95 -5.09 -6.33
N ALA A 14 22.77 -5.73 -5.49
CA ALA A 14 23.43 -6.99 -5.84
C ALA A 14 22.43 -8.15 -6.09
N HIS A 15 21.17 -7.97 -5.68
CA HIS A 15 20.10 -8.96 -5.77
C HIS A 15 19.26 -8.81 -7.04
N ASN A 16 19.59 -7.87 -7.94
CA ASN A 16 18.91 -7.71 -9.21
C ASN A 16 19.13 -8.96 -10.09
N PRO A 17 18.07 -9.74 -10.41
CA PRO A 17 18.22 -10.95 -11.20
C PRO A 17 18.26 -10.68 -12.72
N TYR A 18 18.05 -9.43 -13.14
CA TYR A 18 17.96 -9.07 -14.56
C TYR A 18 19.31 -8.59 -15.11
N PRO A 19 19.79 -9.15 -16.24
CA PRO A 19 21.05 -8.72 -16.83
C PRO A 19 20.96 -7.36 -17.55
N ALA A 20 19.76 -6.96 -17.97
CA ALA A 20 19.49 -5.69 -18.64
C ALA A 20 18.03 -5.29 -18.48
N PHE A 21 17.74 -3.99 -18.61
CA PHE A 21 16.37 -3.49 -18.46
C PHE A 21 15.54 -3.91 -19.68
N THR A 22 14.38 -4.53 -19.43
CA THR A 22 13.50 -5.04 -20.50
C THR A 22 12.16 -4.31 -20.50
N TRP A 23 11.48 -4.33 -21.66
CA TRP A 23 10.11 -3.82 -21.77
C TRP A 23 9.13 -4.54 -20.84
N GLY A 24 9.32 -5.84 -20.61
CA GLY A 24 8.50 -6.62 -19.67
C GLY A 24 8.65 -6.14 -18.23
N LEU A 25 9.89 -5.80 -17.83
CA LEU A 25 10.13 -5.20 -16.52
C LEU A 25 9.50 -3.80 -16.45
N GLY A 26 9.69 -2.96 -17.47
CA GLY A 26 9.06 -1.63 -17.54
C GLY A 26 7.54 -1.69 -17.38
N PHE A 27 6.88 -2.62 -18.08
CA PHE A 27 5.44 -2.85 -17.94
C PHE A 27 5.06 -3.25 -16.50
N THR A 28 5.85 -4.13 -15.87
CA THR A 28 5.63 -4.57 -14.49
C THR A 28 5.70 -3.39 -13.50
N LEU A 29 6.65 -2.46 -13.69
CA LEU A 29 6.78 -1.27 -12.85
C LEU A 29 5.62 -0.28 -13.02
N VAL A 30 5.13 -0.10 -14.25
CA VAL A 30 3.96 0.72 -14.55
C VAL A 30 2.70 0.10 -13.92
N LEU A 31 2.51 -1.21 -14.11
CA LEU A 31 1.41 -1.96 -13.51
C LEU A 31 1.42 -1.80 -11.98
N GLY A 32 2.58 -1.95 -11.34
CA GLY A 32 2.73 -1.77 -9.89
C GLY A 32 2.36 -0.38 -9.42
N SER A 33 2.74 0.65 -10.17
CA SER A 33 2.42 2.04 -9.86
C SER A 33 0.91 2.31 -9.97
N VAL A 34 0.25 1.75 -10.98
CA VAL A 34 -1.20 1.81 -11.14
C VAL A 34 -1.89 1.05 -10.00
N CYS A 35 -1.49 -0.19 -9.73
CA CYS A 35 -2.02 -1.00 -8.64
C CYS A 35 -1.89 -0.30 -7.28
N ALA A 36 -0.75 0.30 -6.96
CA ALA A 36 -0.56 1.04 -5.71
C ALA A 36 -1.43 2.32 -5.64
N SER A 37 -1.67 2.97 -6.78
CA SER A 37 -2.56 4.14 -6.85
C SER A 37 -4.02 3.74 -6.61
N LEU A 38 -4.46 2.61 -7.18
CA LEU A 38 -5.78 2.03 -6.96
C LEU A 38 -5.96 1.57 -5.50
N MET A 39 -4.93 0.96 -4.90
CA MET A 39 -4.92 0.61 -3.46
C MET A 39 -5.18 1.85 -2.61
N ASN A 40 -4.44 2.93 -2.85
CA ASN A 40 -4.61 4.18 -2.10
C ASN A 40 -6.00 4.79 -2.30
N ALA A 41 -6.56 4.73 -3.51
CA ALA A 41 -7.92 5.17 -3.78
C ALA A 41 -8.95 4.33 -2.99
N ALA A 42 -8.82 2.99 -3.01
CA ALA A 42 -9.67 2.08 -2.24
C ALA A 42 -9.60 2.38 -0.73
N SER A 43 -8.38 2.51 -0.19
CA SER A 43 -8.18 2.83 1.23
C SER A 43 -8.79 4.16 1.64
N ASN A 44 -8.72 5.18 0.78
CA ASN A 44 -9.37 6.46 1.05
C ASN A 44 -10.89 6.37 1.05
N VAL A 45 -11.48 5.53 0.18
CA VAL A 45 -12.94 5.28 0.19
C VAL A 45 -13.35 4.56 1.47
N VAL A 46 -12.63 3.50 1.87
CA VAL A 46 -12.89 2.80 3.14
C VAL A 46 -12.80 3.75 4.33
N ASN A 47 -11.77 4.60 4.36
CA ASN A 47 -11.62 5.61 5.41
C ASN A 47 -12.82 6.55 5.47
N GLN A 48 -13.33 7.04 4.34
CA GLN A 48 -14.51 7.90 4.27
C GLN A 48 -15.79 7.21 4.75
N ILE A 49 -15.97 5.93 4.42
CA ILE A 49 -17.12 5.16 4.89
C ILE A 49 -17.12 5.09 6.42
N TYR A 50 -15.98 4.74 7.02
CA TYR A 50 -15.84 4.66 8.47
C TYR A 50 -15.82 6.01 9.19
N ASP A 51 -15.57 7.10 8.46
CA ASP A 51 -15.58 8.47 8.97
C ASP A 51 -16.85 9.24 8.66
N LEU A 52 -17.88 8.62 8.08
CA LEU A 52 -19.05 9.34 7.57
C LEU A 52 -19.64 10.37 8.56
N GLU A 53 -19.78 10.01 9.84
CA GLU A 53 -20.30 10.91 10.86
C GLU A 53 -19.35 12.09 11.17
N ILE A 54 -18.04 11.82 11.17
CA ILE A 54 -16.99 12.82 11.39
C ILE A 54 -16.91 13.76 10.17
N ASP A 55 -16.95 13.19 8.97
CA ASP A 55 -16.89 13.92 7.70
C ASP A 55 -18.15 14.76 7.47
N ARG A 56 -19.31 14.39 8.01
CA ARG A 56 -20.52 15.25 7.96
C ARG A 56 -20.29 16.59 8.66
N VAL A 57 -19.49 16.62 9.71
CA VAL A 57 -19.13 17.84 10.43
C VAL A 57 -17.96 18.54 9.72
N ASN A 58 -16.87 17.80 9.45
CA ASN A 58 -15.62 18.41 9.02
C ASN A 58 -15.50 18.64 7.51
N LYS A 59 -16.21 17.84 6.70
CA LYS A 59 -16.09 17.78 5.23
C LYS A 59 -17.47 17.53 4.57
N PRO A 60 -18.48 18.38 4.85
CA PRO A 60 -19.88 18.13 4.49
C PRO A 60 -20.11 17.98 2.98
N ASN A 61 -19.24 18.57 2.16
CA ASN A 61 -19.33 18.53 0.69
C ASN A 61 -18.86 17.20 0.06
N ARG A 62 -18.37 16.23 0.84
CA ARG A 62 -17.96 14.93 0.31
C ARG A 62 -19.16 14.19 -0.29
N PRO A 63 -19.00 13.45 -1.41
CA PRO A 63 -20.10 12.75 -2.08
C PRO A 63 -20.90 11.81 -1.17
N LEU A 64 -20.24 11.18 -0.18
CA LEU A 64 -20.90 10.31 0.78
C LEU A 64 -21.71 11.07 1.84
N CYS A 65 -21.29 12.29 2.21
CA CYS A 65 -21.97 13.14 3.18
C CYS A 65 -23.22 13.79 2.58
N THR A 66 -23.14 14.21 1.31
CA THR A 66 -24.27 14.82 0.57
C THR A 66 -25.30 13.80 0.09
N GLY A 67 -25.00 12.49 0.19
CA GLY A 67 -25.85 11.42 -0.32
C GLY A 67 -25.77 11.22 -1.83
N ALA A 68 -24.87 11.92 -2.54
CA ALA A 68 -24.63 11.72 -3.98
C ALA A 68 -24.20 10.28 -4.31
N VAL A 69 -23.55 9.60 -3.36
CA VAL A 69 -23.23 8.17 -3.40
C VAL A 69 -23.68 7.52 -2.10
N THR A 70 -24.27 6.33 -2.18
CA THR A 70 -24.70 5.57 -0.99
C THR A 70 -23.53 4.80 -0.37
N VAL A 71 -23.60 4.52 0.94
CA VAL A 71 -22.60 3.71 1.65
C VAL A 71 -22.37 2.35 0.98
N GLY A 72 -23.44 1.68 0.55
CA GLY A 72 -23.34 0.40 -0.16
C GLY A 72 -22.60 0.51 -1.49
N ARG A 73 -22.83 1.58 -2.27
CA ARG A 73 -22.10 1.84 -3.52
C ARG A 73 -20.64 2.17 -3.26
N SER A 74 -20.33 2.94 -2.21
CA SER A 74 -18.95 3.20 -1.80
C SER A 74 -18.20 1.94 -1.39
N TRP A 75 -18.85 1.01 -0.67
CA TRP A 75 -18.28 -0.30 -0.37
C TRP A 75 -17.99 -1.09 -1.64
N ALA A 76 -18.98 -1.25 -2.53
CA ALA A 76 -18.81 -1.95 -3.80
C ALA A 76 -17.65 -1.34 -4.61
N PHE A 77 -17.58 -0.02 -4.70
CA PHE A 77 -16.51 0.70 -5.39
C PHE A 77 -15.13 0.43 -4.75
N SER A 78 -15.02 0.46 -3.43
CA SER A 78 -13.76 0.15 -2.73
C SER A 78 -13.29 -1.28 -3.01
N TRP A 79 -14.20 -2.27 -3.00
CA TRP A 79 -13.85 -3.66 -3.31
C TRP A 79 -13.44 -3.87 -4.76
N VAL A 80 -14.08 -3.18 -5.71
CA VAL A 80 -13.64 -3.18 -7.11
C VAL A 80 -12.23 -2.60 -7.24
N LEU A 81 -11.95 -1.47 -6.59
CA LEU A 81 -10.61 -0.86 -6.61
C LEU A 81 -9.55 -1.78 -5.96
N TYR A 82 -9.88 -2.44 -4.84
CA TYR A 82 -8.99 -3.43 -4.24
C TYR A 82 -8.75 -4.62 -5.16
N ALA A 83 -9.79 -5.15 -5.81
CA ALA A 83 -9.64 -6.26 -6.76
C ALA A 83 -8.72 -5.86 -7.92
N LEU A 84 -8.95 -4.69 -8.54
CA LEU A 84 -8.11 -4.16 -9.61
C LEU A 84 -6.68 -3.83 -9.16
N SER A 85 -6.49 -3.54 -7.87
CA SER A 85 -5.18 -3.27 -7.29
C SER A 85 -4.41 -4.57 -6.99
N ILE A 86 -5.05 -5.55 -6.38
CA ILE A 86 -4.38 -6.71 -5.76
C ILE A 86 -4.29 -7.88 -6.74
N VAL A 87 -5.35 -8.18 -7.48
CA VAL A 87 -5.41 -9.37 -8.35
C VAL A 87 -4.30 -9.37 -9.41
N PRO A 88 -4.03 -8.27 -10.15
CA PRO A 88 -2.96 -8.27 -11.15
C PRO A 88 -1.57 -8.51 -10.55
N VAL A 89 -1.37 -8.14 -9.28
CA VAL A 89 -0.08 -8.26 -8.58
C VAL A 89 0.27 -9.73 -8.31
N TRP A 90 -0.70 -10.65 -8.36
CA TRP A 90 -0.41 -12.09 -8.28
C TRP A 90 0.64 -12.53 -9.32
N TRP A 91 0.60 -11.97 -10.53
CA TRP A 91 1.53 -12.30 -11.62
C TRP A 91 2.81 -11.45 -11.62
N VAL A 92 3.03 -10.65 -10.58
CA VAL A 92 4.30 -9.96 -10.33
C VAL A 92 5.19 -10.92 -9.56
N VAL A 93 6.00 -11.65 -10.32
CA VAL A 93 6.89 -12.69 -9.80
C VAL A 93 8.28 -12.49 -10.44
N PRO A 94 9.34 -12.29 -9.64
CA PRO A 94 10.72 -12.21 -10.16
C PRO A 94 11.26 -13.56 -10.67
N PRO A 95 12.37 -13.57 -11.42
CA PRO A 95 13.10 -14.78 -11.79
C PRO A 95 13.43 -15.67 -10.58
N PRO A 96 13.49 -17.00 -10.76
CA PRO A 96 13.43 -17.74 -12.04
C PRO A 96 12.01 -18.08 -12.52
N TYR A 97 10.95 -17.64 -11.83
CA TYR A 97 9.57 -18.05 -12.10
C TYR A 97 8.83 -17.15 -13.10
N ASP A 98 9.51 -16.19 -13.72
CA ASP A 98 8.91 -15.14 -14.55
C ASP A 98 8.80 -15.49 -16.04
N ALA A 99 9.23 -16.70 -16.43
CA ALA A 99 9.40 -17.16 -17.81
C ALA A 99 8.15 -17.04 -18.69
N ASN A 100 6.96 -17.31 -18.15
CA ASN A 100 5.69 -17.14 -18.84
C ASN A 100 4.52 -17.01 -17.85
N PHE A 101 3.33 -16.69 -18.36
CA PHE A 101 2.14 -16.49 -17.52
C PHE A 101 1.78 -17.72 -16.68
N ALA A 102 1.90 -18.93 -17.22
CA ALA A 102 1.60 -20.16 -16.50
C ALA A 102 2.59 -20.38 -15.35
N ALA A 103 3.90 -20.19 -15.60
CA ALA A 103 4.95 -20.30 -14.59
C ALA A 103 4.73 -19.32 -13.42
N ARG A 104 4.35 -18.07 -13.73
CA ARG A 104 4.00 -17.06 -12.72
C ARG A 104 2.77 -17.47 -11.91
N THR A 105 1.78 -18.09 -12.54
CA THR A 105 0.51 -18.46 -11.89
C THR A 105 0.69 -19.54 -10.82
N ILE A 106 1.60 -20.48 -11.06
CA ILE A 106 1.86 -21.63 -10.18
C ILE A 106 3.15 -21.47 -9.35
N ALA A 107 3.74 -20.27 -9.35
CA ALA A 107 4.96 -20.01 -8.61
C ALA A 107 4.75 -20.27 -7.11
N PRO A 108 5.81 -20.65 -6.37
CA PRO A 108 5.68 -20.90 -4.95
C PRO A 108 5.27 -19.62 -4.20
N TRP A 109 4.59 -19.79 -3.06
CA TRP A 109 3.97 -18.68 -2.32
C TRP A 109 4.94 -17.51 -2.01
N HIS A 110 6.22 -17.81 -1.72
CA HIS A 110 7.24 -16.80 -1.40
C HIS A 110 7.60 -15.91 -2.59
N ALA A 111 7.38 -16.40 -3.82
CA ALA A 111 7.61 -15.64 -5.05
C ALA A 111 6.50 -14.61 -5.31
N HIS A 112 5.34 -14.77 -4.66
CA HIS A 112 4.21 -13.82 -4.69
C HIS A 112 4.30 -12.75 -3.60
N ALA A 113 5.51 -12.36 -3.19
CA ALA A 113 5.75 -11.40 -2.12
C ALA A 113 5.02 -10.06 -2.32
N ALA A 114 5.05 -9.52 -3.55
CA ALA A 114 4.36 -8.28 -3.88
C ALA A 114 2.85 -8.37 -3.58
N PHE A 115 2.22 -9.48 -3.94
CA PHE A 115 0.80 -9.72 -3.69
C PHE A 115 0.48 -9.80 -2.20
N LEU A 116 1.31 -10.51 -1.43
CA LEU A 116 1.15 -10.65 0.02
C LEU A 116 1.31 -9.30 0.73
N ILE A 117 2.23 -8.45 0.29
CA ILE A 117 2.40 -7.11 0.84
C ILE A 117 1.19 -6.22 0.52
N PHE A 118 0.62 -6.34 -0.68
CA PHE A 118 -0.62 -5.65 -1.05
C PHE A 118 -1.80 -6.10 -0.18
N LEU A 119 -1.92 -7.40 0.11
CA LEU A 119 -2.88 -7.90 1.10
C LEU A 119 -2.60 -7.33 2.50
N GLY A 120 -1.33 -7.22 2.90
CA GLY A 120 -0.94 -6.54 4.13
C GLY A 120 -1.40 -5.08 4.16
N GLY A 121 -1.28 -4.35 3.05
CA GLY A 121 -1.78 -2.97 2.92
C GLY A 121 -3.30 -2.85 3.03
N LEU A 122 -4.05 -3.81 2.45
CA LEU A 122 -5.49 -3.95 2.64
C LEU A 122 -5.81 -4.11 4.14
N LEU A 123 -5.16 -5.06 4.81
CA LEU A 123 -5.35 -5.30 6.25
C LEU A 123 -5.03 -4.06 7.08
N CYS A 124 -3.92 -3.38 6.78
CA CYS A 124 -3.55 -2.12 7.45
C CYS A 124 -4.64 -1.05 7.32
N THR A 125 -5.34 -0.99 6.18
CA THR A 125 -6.46 -0.04 6.00
C THR A 125 -7.58 -0.34 6.99
N PHE A 126 -7.96 -1.60 7.12
CA PHE A 126 -9.03 -1.98 8.05
C PHE A 126 -8.59 -1.84 9.51
N ILE A 127 -7.35 -2.17 9.86
CA ILE A 127 -6.79 -1.91 11.20
C ILE A 127 -6.83 -0.41 11.51
N TYR A 128 -6.51 0.43 10.51
CA TYR A 128 -6.55 1.88 10.65
C TYR A 128 -7.96 2.42 10.89
N SER A 129 -8.97 1.93 10.16
CA SER A 129 -10.30 2.57 10.10
C SER A 129 -11.46 1.82 10.77
N ALA A 130 -11.43 0.49 10.80
CA ALA A 130 -12.54 -0.33 11.27
C ALA A 130 -12.54 -0.43 12.80
N PRO A 131 -13.64 -0.06 13.50
CA PRO A 131 -13.74 -0.17 14.96
C PRO A 131 -13.49 -1.60 15.48
N ALA A 132 -13.97 -2.61 14.76
CA ALA A 132 -13.82 -4.01 15.13
C ALA A 132 -12.36 -4.51 15.17
N LEU A 133 -11.45 -3.81 14.49
CA LEU A 133 -10.01 -4.14 14.44
C LEU A 133 -9.15 -3.14 15.24
N GLY A 134 -9.78 -2.35 16.11
CA GLY A 134 -9.10 -1.39 17.00
C GLY A 134 -9.09 0.05 16.50
N ARG A 135 -9.29 0.32 15.20
CA ARG A 135 -9.33 1.67 14.59
C ARG A 135 -8.17 2.53 15.08
N THR A 136 -6.94 2.15 14.70
CA THR A 136 -5.71 2.75 15.25
C THR A 136 -5.64 4.26 15.06
N LYS A 137 -6.29 4.82 14.03
CA LYS A 137 -6.43 6.27 13.81
C LYS A 137 -6.98 7.07 14.99
N ARG A 138 -7.65 6.42 15.96
CA ARG A 138 -8.14 7.07 17.19
C ARG A 138 -7.07 7.26 18.26
N HIS A 139 -5.91 6.63 18.10
CA HIS A 139 -4.80 6.66 19.07
C HIS A 139 -3.55 7.18 18.36
N GLY A 140 -3.06 8.37 18.70
CA GLY A 140 -2.01 9.06 17.94
C GLY A 140 -0.79 8.18 17.61
N TRP A 141 -0.18 7.54 18.62
CA TRP A 141 0.94 6.62 18.41
C TRP A 141 0.63 5.47 17.43
N TRP A 142 -0.53 4.84 17.57
CA TRP A 142 -0.91 3.70 16.72
C TRP A 142 -1.34 4.14 15.31
N ALA A 143 -1.93 5.32 15.18
CA ALA A 143 -2.22 5.95 13.89
C ALA A 143 -0.92 6.13 13.10
N ASN A 144 0.08 6.73 13.73
CA ASN A 144 1.38 7.01 13.12
C ASN A 144 2.14 5.72 12.79
N ALA A 145 2.14 4.73 13.69
CA ALA A 145 2.75 3.44 13.42
C ALA A 145 2.08 2.70 12.24
N THR A 146 0.75 2.68 12.17
CA THR A 146 0.02 2.02 11.07
C THR A 146 0.29 2.71 9.73
N ILE A 147 0.33 4.05 9.72
CA ILE A 147 0.66 4.84 8.54
C ILE A 147 2.11 4.62 8.11
N ALA A 148 3.05 4.66 9.04
CA ALA A 148 4.47 4.44 8.77
C ALA A 148 4.73 3.03 8.24
N LEU A 149 4.05 2.01 8.76
CA LEU A 149 4.13 0.64 8.25
C LEU A 149 3.59 0.55 6.83
N ALA A 150 2.35 1.00 6.60
CA ALA A 150 1.68 0.82 5.32
C ALA A 150 2.27 1.69 4.19
N ARG A 151 2.63 2.95 4.50
CA ARG A 151 3.09 3.95 3.50
C ARG A 151 4.60 4.14 3.49
N GLY A 152 5.30 3.71 4.53
CA GLY A 152 6.76 3.75 4.65
C GLY A 152 7.35 2.42 4.26
N GLU A 153 7.43 1.50 5.21
CA GLU A 153 8.13 0.22 5.05
C GLU A 153 7.54 -0.66 3.95
N LEU A 154 6.27 -1.07 4.10
CA LEU A 154 5.65 -2.02 3.20
C LEU A 154 5.59 -1.49 1.77
N LEU A 155 5.41 -0.19 1.58
CA LEU A 155 5.40 0.42 0.26
C LEU A 155 6.76 0.32 -0.45
N LYS A 156 7.87 0.36 0.30
CA LYS A 156 9.23 0.23 -0.25
C LYS A 156 9.56 -1.21 -0.54
N VAL A 157 9.25 -2.11 0.39
CA VAL A 157 9.42 -3.56 0.22
C VAL A 157 8.54 -4.06 -0.93
N ALA A 158 7.33 -3.54 -1.09
CA ALA A 158 6.48 -3.84 -2.25
C ALA A 158 7.15 -3.40 -3.55
N GLY A 159 7.71 -2.18 -3.61
CA GLY A 159 8.46 -1.74 -4.79
C GLY A 159 9.65 -2.64 -5.11
N TRP A 160 10.38 -3.09 -4.10
CA TRP A 160 11.49 -4.03 -4.27
C TRP A 160 11.02 -5.36 -4.85
N ALA A 161 9.91 -5.91 -4.34
CA ALA A 161 9.33 -7.19 -4.75
C ALA A 161 8.95 -7.26 -6.24
N PHE A 162 8.85 -6.11 -6.92
CA PHE A 162 8.59 -6.03 -8.36
C PHE A 162 9.83 -6.33 -9.22
N VAL A 163 11.01 -6.35 -8.61
CA VAL A 163 12.29 -6.54 -9.32
C VAL A 163 13.09 -7.69 -8.73
N ALA A 164 13.15 -7.81 -7.40
CA ALA A 164 14.00 -8.77 -6.71
C ALA A 164 13.28 -9.46 -5.53
N PRO A 165 13.75 -10.63 -5.10
CA PRO A 165 13.21 -11.34 -3.94
C PRO A 165 13.27 -10.49 -2.65
N VAL A 166 12.28 -10.64 -1.76
CA VAL A 166 12.21 -9.93 -0.46
C VAL A 166 12.75 -10.76 0.71
N VAL A 167 13.33 -11.93 0.44
CA VAL A 167 13.96 -12.78 1.46
C VAL A 167 15.22 -12.14 2.04
N GLU A 168 15.82 -11.23 1.28
CA GLU A 168 17.00 -10.48 1.67
C GLU A 168 16.67 -9.40 2.69
N MET A 169 17.63 -9.07 3.55
CA MET A 169 17.45 -8.04 4.60
C MET A 169 17.42 -6.61 4.04
N GLU A 170 18.04 -6.37 2.88
CA GLU A 170 18.19 -5.06 2.26
C GLU A 170 16.85 -4.30 2.05
N PRO A 171 15.80 -4.89 1.42
CA PRO A 171 14.52 -4.21 1.28
C PRO A 171 13.89 -3.80 2.61
N TRP A 172 14.01 -4.64 3.64
CA TRP A 172 13.44 -4.39 4.96
C TRP A 172 14.20 -3.30 5.70
N TYR A 173 15.53 -3.26 5.59
CA TYR A 173 16.32 -2.17 6.15
C TYR A 173 15.98 -0.82 5.50
N LEU A 174 15.89 -0.79 4.16
CA LEU A 174 15.44 0.40 3.43
C LEU A 174 14.03 0.80 3.87
N GLY A 175 13.11 -0.17 3.97
CA GLY A 175 11.76 0.04 4.45
C GLY A 175 11.72 0.61 5.87
N ALA A 176 12.52 0.08 6.79
CA ALA A 176 12.61 0.53 8.18
C ALA A 176 13.07 1.99 8.29
N VAL A 177 13.99 2.44 7.44
CA VAL A 177 14.37 3.86 7.39
C VAL A 177 13.18 4.74 7.03
N PHE A 178 12.37 4.36 6.03
CA PHE A 178 11.16 5.10 5.67
C PHE A 178 10.06 4.99 6.72
N PHE A 179 9.97 3.86 7.43
CA PHE A 179 9.09 3.71 8.59
C PHE A 179 9.46 4.71 9.68
N LEU A 180 10.72 4.73 10.12
CA LEU A 180 11.18 5.63 11.18
C LEU A 180 11.02 7.10 10.76
N PHE A 181 11.32 7.43 9.51
CA PHE A 181 11.11 8.76 8.96
C PHE A 181 9.62 9.19 9.05
N LEU A 182 8.70 8.34 8.59
CA LEU A 182 7.26 8.66 8.65
C LEU A 182 6.70 8.65 10.07
N LEU A 183 7.18 7.74 10.93
CA LEU A 183 6.79 7.69 12.33
C LEU A 183 7.17 9.00 13.05
N GLY A 184 8.40 9.48 12.82
CA GLY A 184 8.87 10.76 13.34
C GLY A 184 8.09 11.94 12.75
N ALA A 185 7.98 12.01 11.42
CA ALA A 185 7.30 13.12 10.73
C ALA A 185 5.82 13.25 11.12
N ALA A 186 5.11 12.13 11.25
CA ALA A 186 3.70 12.13 11.67
C ALA A 186 3.56 12.58 13.13
N SER A 187 4.47 12.14 14.01
CA SER A 187 4.46 12.57 15.42
C SER A 187 4.69 14.08 15.57
N THR A 188 5.63 14.66 14.80
CA THR A 188 5.87 16.11 14.83
C THR A 188 4.67 16.91 14.35
N LYS A 189 3.92 16.38 13.37
CA LYS A 189 2.70 17.01 12.89
C LYS A 189 1.58 16.98 13.93
N ASP A 190 1.40 15.84 14.60
CA ASP A 190 0.40 15.74 15.67
C ASP A 190 0.70 16.75 16.81
N PHE A 191 1.98 17.03 17.07
CA PHE A 191 2.36 18.09 18.02
C PHE A 191 1.99 19.50 17.55
N SER A 192 2.14 19.81 16.26
CA SER A 192 1.77 21.13 15.73
C SER A 192 0.26 21.36 15.67
N ASP A 193 -0.53 20.29 15.54
CA ASP A 193 -1.98 20.37 15.38
C ASP A 193 -2.73 20.31 16.75
N MET A 194 -2.01 20.14 17.88
CA MET A 194 -2.59 20.00 19.22
C MET A 194 -3.46 21.19 19.68
N GLU A 195 -3.20 22.41 19.22
CA GLU A 195 -4.05 23.57 19.58
C GLU A 195 -5.37 23.58 18.79
N GLY A 196 -5.43 22.94 17.62
CA GLY A 196 -6.63 22.84 16.78
C GLY A 196 -7.52 21.63 17.08
N ASP A 197 -6.96 20.60 17.73
CA ASP A 197 -7.67 19.36 18.12
C ASP A 197 -8.37 19.44 19.50
N ARG A 198 -8.35 20.62 20.15
CA ARG A 198 -9.04 20.90 21.43
C ARG A 198 -10.52 21.22 21.27
#